data_AF-A0A956GQI8-F1
#
_entry.id   AF-A0A956GQI8-F1
#
_cell.length_a   1.000
_cell.length_b   1.000
_cell.length_c   1.000
_cell.angle_alpha   90.00
_cell.angle_beta   90.00
_cell.angle_gamma   90.00
#
_symmetry.space_group_name_H-M   'P 1'
#
loop_
_entity.id
_entity.type
_entity.pdbx_description
1 polymer ?
#
loop_
_entity_poly.entity_id
_entity_poly.type
_entity_poly.pdbx_seq_one_letter_code
_entity_poly.pdbx_strand_id
1 'polypeptide(L)'
;MFDLFPDLADLNPLGTSAAPQPTVPTPQPTPKGTAPDGGGGGSGGSWLDSLGRGLETAIDVITDPVGAIDRVGARADLDSKFTVVPDDYAGPRTPNMVTADEYDHVVRTYSNIRLGRTDLKIDGSTAKDPAQYQADMMDDIGDIMQTSSGRTLIDRLSDNTNGVDASGNPIHHSTTLRPRLDASGNPDNSNAGESGNSSPGIGAPFADGTHGVGGDTSIAMNPNMDVSAGGGTWRSDVALYHEMVHAMHDTAGTTDVSTVAADDGVTRELNHGNLWGAVGEMVNPDPGNASDAAFGLNRYEHQAAGLGLYADDPITENAYRAERNGVAFSGQGLPGDLTMPQRDRYVGYTGTYTPFFGL
;
A
#
# COMPACT_ATOMS: atom_id res chain seq x y z
N MET A 1 -29.81 18.17 -7.80
CA MET A 1 -29.22 19.47 -8.19
C MET A 1 -28.84 20.20 -6.92
N PHE A 2 -27.68 19.84 -6.36
CA PHE A 2 -26.94 20.64 -5.38
C PHE A 2 -25.52 20.06 -5.36
N ASP A 3 -24.63 20.74 -6.10
CA ASP A 3 -23.19 20.72 -5.90
C ASP A 3 -22.88 21.37 -4.55
N LEU A 4 -22.17 20.66 -3.69
CA LEU A 4 -21.54 21.21 -2.50
C LEU A 4 -20.12 20.67 -2.51
N PHE A 5 -19.20 21.47 -3.03
CA PHE A 5 -17.85 21.78 -2.54
C PHE A 5 -17.03 22.33 -3.73
N PRO A 6 -16.65 23.62 -3.73
CA PRO A 6 -15.65 24.11 -4.66
C PRO A 6 -14.24 23.80 -4.16
N ASP A 7 -13.39 23.51 -5.12
CA ASP A 7 -11.93 23.53 -5.11
C ASP A 7 -11.40 24.73 -4.29
N LEU A 8 -10.59 24.45 -3.26
CA LEU A 8 -9.91 25.44 -2.43
C LEU A 8 -8.41 25.37 -2.67
N ALA A 9 -8.01 25.75 -3.89
CA ALA A 9 -6.70 26.31 -4.15
C ALA A 9 -6.82 27.85 -4.24
N ASP A 10 -5.80 28.56 -3.76
CA ASP A 10 -5.64 30.03 -3.76
C ASP A 10 -6.36 30.84 -2.67
N LEU A 11 -5.73 30.96 -1.49
CA LEU A 11 -5.66 32.24 -0.77
C LEU A 11 -4.27 32.48 -0.17
N ASN A 12 -3.59 33.48 -0.75
CA ASN A 12 -2.34 34.08 -0.29
C ASN A 12 -2.57 34.91 0.99
N PRO A 13 -1.65 34.95 1.97
CA PRO A 13 -1.59 36.08 2.90
C PRO A 13 -0.27 36.85 2.81
N LEU A 14 -0.46 38.17 2.85
CA LEU A 14 0.56 39.20 2.98
C LEU A 14 1.52 38.93 4.15
N GLY A 15 2.79 39.26 3.92
CA GLY A 15 3.92 38.89 4.75
C GLY A 15 3.99 39.57 6.12
N THR A 16 4.55 38.82 7.05
CA THR A 16 5.25 39.36 8.21
C THR A 16 6.62 38.70 8.30
N SER A 17 7.66 39.53 8.36
CA SER A 17 9.07 39.15 8.45
C SER A 17 9.37 38.63 9.86
N ALA A 18 9.54 37.32 10.00
CA ALA A 18 10.04 36.69 11.23
C ALA A 18 11.57 36.55 11.17
N ALA A 19 12.24 36.87 12.29
CA ALA A 19 13.68 36.74 12.46
C ALA A 19 14.14 35.27 12.32
N PRO A 20 15.37 35.02 11.81
CA PRO A 20 15.86 33.66 11.58
C PRO A 20 15.95 32.87 12.88
N GLN A 21 15.26 31.73 12.94
CA GLN A 21 15.45 30.74 13.99
C GLN A 21 16.73 29.93 13.75
N PRO A 22 17.42 29.49 14.82
CA PRO A 22 18.58 28.61 14.70
C PRO A 22 18.19 27.29 14.05
N THR A 23 18.92 26.90 13.00
CA THR A 23 18.74 25.64 12.29
C THR A 23 19.01 24.46 13.22
N VAL A 24 17.97 23.68 13.52
CA VAL A 24 18.10 22.33 14.07
C VAL A 24 18.58 21.44 12.90
N PRO A 25 19.64 20.61 13.09
CA PRO A 25 20.10 19.73 12.03
C PRO A 25 18.99 18.75 11.63
N THR A 26 18.74 18.67 10.32
CA THR A 26 17.86 17.70 9.68
C THR A 26 18.32 16.28 10.05
N PRO A 27 17.44 15.37 10.51
CA PRO A 27 17.79 13.97 10.67
C PRO A 27 18.26 13.41 9.32
N GLN A 28 19.48 12.89 9.26
CA GLN A 28 19.91 12.08 8.12
C GLN A 28 19.10 10.79 8.12
N PRO A 29 18.58 10.33 6.95
CA PRO A 29 18.04 8.99 6.85
C PRO A 29 19.12 8.00 7.29
N THR A 30 18.77 7.12 8.22
CA THR A 30 19.67 6.07 8.67
C THR A 30 19.81 5.08 7.52
N PRO A 31 21.01 4.85 6.97
CA PRO A 31 21.21 3.80 5.97
C PRO A 31 20.72 2.48 6.56
N LYS A 32 19.74 1.84 5.90
CA LYS A 32 19.27 0.51 6.27
C LYS A 32 20.51 -0.40 6.24
N GLY A 33 20.90 -0.88 7.42
CA GLY A 33 22.16 -1.61 7.59
C GLY A 33 22.20 -2.80 6.64
N THR A 34 23.27 -2.88 5.85
CA THR A 34 23.61 -4.07 5.08
C THR A 34 23.58 -5.27 6.03
N ALA A 35 22.73 -6.26 5.72
CA ALA A 35 22.64 -7.48 6.49
C ALA A 35 24.03 -8.14 6.59
N PRO A 36 24.38 -8.72 7.76
CA PRO A 36 25.66 -9.40 7.91
C PRO A 36 25.74 -10.57 6.93
N ASP A 37 26.86 -10.61 6.21
CA ASP A 37 27.28 -11.65 5.27
C ASP A 37 27.26 -13.03 5.98
N GLY A 38 26.11 -13.70 5.90
CA GLY A 38 25.95 -15.07 6.34
C GLY A 38 26.59 -15.99 5.32
N GLY A 39 27.86 -16.35 5.55
CA GLY A 39 28.63 -17.26 4.72
C GLY A 39 27.93 -18.60 4.50
N GLY A 40 27.17 -18.70 3.41
CA GLY A 40 26.67 -19.93 2.81
C GLY A 40 27.15 -19.97 1.37
N GLY A 41 28.08 -20.87 1.06
CA GLY A 41 28.59 -21.04 -0.30
C GLY A 41 27.47 -21.38 -1.27
N GLY A 42 27.21 -20.48 -2.21
CA GLY A 42 26.19 -20.65 -3.23
C GLY A 42 26.41 -19.68 -4.37
N SER A 43 26.97 -20.19 -5.48
CA SER A 43 26.69 -19.74 -6.84
C SER A 43 26.84 -18.23 -7.11
N GLY A 44 28.07 -17.80 -7.40
CA GLY A 44 28.31 -16.72 -8.35
C GLY A 44 27.86 -17.16 -9.76
N GLY A 45 26.54 -17.31 -9.94
CA GLY A 45 25.89 -17.60 -11.20
C GLY A 45 26.21 -16.47 -12.14
N SER A 46 27.09 -16.77 -13.10
CA SER A 46 27.50 -15.83 -14.12
C SER A 46 26.24 -15.31 -14.82
N TRP A 47 26.20 -14.03 -15.17
CA TRP A 47 25.19 -13.50 -16.11
C TRP A 47 25.11 -14.34 -17.41
N LEU A 48 26.15 -15.12 -17.72
CA LEU A 48 26.18 -16.14 -18.78
C LEU A 48 25.26 -17.35 -18.53
N ASP A 49 24.93 -17.71 -17.28
CA ASP A 49 23.93 -18.76 -16.99
C ASP A 49 22.50 -18.22 -17.24
N SER A 50 22.28 -16.90 -17.16
CA SER A 50 21.03 -16.27 -17.60
C SER A 50 20.85 -16.32 -19.13
N LEU A 51 21.95 -16.32 -19.90
CA LEU A 51 21.93 -16.49 -21.35
C LEU A 51 21.48 -17.90 -21.78
N GLY A 52 21.48 -18.90 -20.88
CA GLY A 52 20.89 -20.22 -21.12
C GLY A 52 19.37 -20.19 -21.28
N ARG A 53 18.69 -19.21 -20.66
CA ARG A 53 17.28 -18.84 -20.92
C ARG A 53 17.13 -17.90 -22.13
N GLY A 54 18.19 -17.78 -22.93
CA GLY A 54 18.42 -16.71 -23.91
C GLY A 54 17.41 -16.59 -25.05
N LEU A 55 16.62 -17.63 -25.35
CA LEU A 55 15.72 -17.60 -26.51
C LEU A 55 14.51 -16.65 -26.30
N GLU A 56 13.95 -16.60 -25.10
CA GLU A 56 12.84 -15.67 -24.80
C GLU A 56 13.32 -14.23 -24.78
N THR A 57 14.49 -13.96 -24.18
CA THR A 57 15.16 -12.65 -24.26
C THR A 57 15.45 -12.22 -25.69
N ALA A 58 15.77 -13.14 -26.61
CA ALA A 58 16.05 -12.77 -27.99
C ALA A 58 14.80 -12.27 -28.73
N ILE A 59 13.63 -12.86 -28.47
CA ILE A 59 12.35 -12.42 -29.06
C ILE A 59 11.88 -11.11 -28.42
N ASP A 60 12.00 -11.01 -27.09
CA ASP A 60 11.65 -9.81 -26.34
C ASP A 60 12.49 -8.60 -26.77
N VAL A 61 13.79 -8.77 -27.01
CA VAL A 61 14.65 -7.66 -27.48
C VAL A 61 14.24 -7.17 -28.87
N ILE A 62 13.67 -8.04 -29.72
CA ILE A 62 13.21 -7.65 -31.06
C ILE A 62 11.87 -6.89 -30.98
N THR A 63 10.97 -7.29 -30.08
CA THR A 63 9.59 -6.77 -30.02
C THR A 63 9.41 -5.64 -29.00
N ASP A 64 10.19 -5.64 -27.93
CA ASP A 64 10.17 -4.68 -26.82
C ASP A 64 11.60 -4.47 -26.25
N PRO A 65 12.51 -3.83 -27.00
CA PRO A 65 13.90 -3.64 -26.56
C PRO A 65 14.00 -2.84 -25.27
N VAL A 66 13.11 -1.86 -25.05
CA VAL A 66 13.11 -1.02 -23.84
C VAL A 66 12.73 -1.86 -22.62
N GLY A 67 11.64 -2.63 -22.70
CA GLY A 67 11.25 -3.51 -21.60
C GLY A 67 12.24 -4.63 -21.38
N ALA A 68 12.86 -5.18 -22.43
CA ALA A 68 13.89 -6.21 -22.27
C ALA A 68 15.11 -5.70 -21.47
N ILE A 69 15.57 -4.47 -21.74
CA ILE A 69 16.68 -3.84 -20.99
C ILE A 69 16.23 -3.55 -19.54
N ASP A 70 15.04 -2.99 -19.34
CA ASP A 70 14.56 -2.67 -18.00
C ASP A 70 14.36 -3.93 -17.15
N ARG A 71 13.89 -5.04 -17.75
CA ARG A 71 13.77 -6.35 -17.09
C ARG A 71 15.11 -6.88 -16.57
N VAL A 72 16.25 -6.55 -17.19
CA VAL A 72 17.57 -6.88 -16.62
C VAL A 72 17.80 -6.11 -15.32
N GLY A 73 17.46 -4.83 -15.28
CA GLY A 73 17.52 -4.02 -14.05
C GLY A 73 16.53 -4.50 -13.00
N ALA A 74 15.30 -4.84 -13.38
CA ALA A 74 14.30 -5.40 -12.46
C ALA A 74 14.76 -6.72 -11.83
N ARG A 75 15.40 -7.61 -12.60
CA ARG A 75 16.02 -8.84 -12.03
C ARG A 75 17.07 -8.50 -10.99
N ALA A 76 17.93 -7.50 -11.24
CA ALA A 76 18.98 -7.11 -10.30
C ALA A 76 18.40 -6.57 -8.97
N ASP A 77 17.34 -5.76 -9.04
CA ASP A 77 16.65 -5.24 -7.85
C ASP A 77 15.97 -6.36 -7.03
N LEU A 78 15.40 -7.35 -7.72
CA LEU A 78 14.59 -8.41 -7.11
C LEU A 78 15.39 -9.64 -6.68
N ASP A 79 16.61 -9.85 -7.19
CA ASP A 79 17.41 -11.08 -6.99
C ASP A 79 17.59 -11.42 -5.51
N SER A 80 17.86 -10.41 -4.68
CA SER A 80 18.03 -10.58 -3.23
C SER A 80 16.74 -10.84 -2.45
N LYS A 81 15.57 -10.64 -3.08
CA LYS A 81 14.25 -10.71 -2.45
C LYS A 81 13.58 -12.07 -2.65
N PHE A 82 13.96 -12.83 -3.68
CA PHE A 82 13.31 -14.09 -4.06
C PHE A 82 14.26 -15.29 -4.02
N THR A 83 13.70 -16.47 -3.77
CA THR A 83 14.40 -17.74 -3.96
C THR A 83 13.72 -18.51 -5.09
N VAL A 84 14.41 -18.68 -6.21
CA VAL A 84 13.88 -19.46 -7.34
C VAL A 84 14.08 -20.95 -7.08
N VAL A 85 12.99 -21.72 -7.04
CA VAL A 85 13.00 -23.17 -6.83
C VAL A 85 12.59 -23.91 -8.12
N PRO A 86 12.96 -25.20 -8.28
CA PRO A 86 12.46 -26.03 -9.39
C PRO A 86 10.94 -26.16 -9.37
N ASP A 87 10.32 -26.36 -10.54
CA ASP A 87 8.86 -26.54 -10.66
C ASP A 87 8.33 -27.75 -9.89
N ASP A 88 9.17 -28.78 -9.71
CA ASP A 88 8.88 -30.00 -8.97
C ASP A 88 9.35 -29.97 -7.50
N TYR A 89 9.65 -28.78 -6.95
CA TYR A 89 10.07 -28.62 -5.57
C TYR A 89 9.06 -29.25 -4.59
N ALA A 90 9.49 -30.30 -3.89
CA ALA A 90 8.63 -31.12 -3.03
C ALA A 90 8.55 -30.67 -1.56
N GLY A 91 9.17 -29.54 -1.20
CA GLY A 91 9.20 -29.01 0.17
C GLY A 91 8.16 -27.91 0.44
N PRO A 92 7.98 -27.52 1.72
CA PRO A 92 7.25 -26.29 2.03
C PRO A 92 7.92 -25.08 1.39
N ARG A 93 7.16 -24.23 0.70
CA ARG A 93 7.63 -22.97 0.13
C ARG A 93 7.45 -21.85 1.15
N THR A 94 8.48 -21.02 1.35
CA THR A 94 8.28 -19.70 1.97
C THR A 94 7.57 -18.77 0.98
N PRO A 95 6.97 -17.66 1.43
CA PRO A 95 6.20 -16.77 0.54
C PRO A 95 7.00 -16.19 -0.65
N ASN A 96 8.32 -16.02 -0.46
CA ASN A 96 9.25 -15.53 -1.47
C ASN A 96 9.95 -16.63 -2.29
N MET A 97 9.63 -17.90 -2.04
CA MET A 97 10.03 -19.00 -2.92
C MET A 97 9.10 -19.05 -4.12
N VAL A 98 9.66 -18.93 -5.32
CA VAL A 98 8.92 -18.89 -6.59
C VAL A 98 9.53 -19.84 -7.61
N THR A 99 8.75 -20.35 -8.55
CA THR A 99 9.29 -21.06 -9.72
C THR A 99 9.97 -20.09 -10.69
N ALA A 100 10.64 -20.60 -11.71
CA ALA A 100 11.24 -19.76 -12.74
C ALA A 100 10.19 -18.92 -13.48
N ASP A 101 9.07 -19.52 -13.86
CA ASP A 101 7.98 -18.85 -14.57
C ASP A 101 7.31 -17.78 -13.69
N GLU A 102 7.08 -18.08 -12.42
CA GLU A 102 6.54 -17.12 -11.45
C GLU A 102 7.50 -15.93 -11.25
N TYR A 103 8.81 -16.17 -11.15
CA TYR A 103 9.79 -15.09 -11.02
C TYR A 103 9.84 -14.22 -12.29
N ASP A 104 9.76 -14.83 -13.46
CA ASP A 104 9.75 -14.09 -14.73
C ASP A 104 8.49 -13.24 -14.88
N HIS A 105 7.34 -13.71 -14.38
CA HIS A 105 6.13 -12.90 -14.24
C HIS A 105 6.32 -11.72 -13.29
N VAL A 106 6.86 -11.94 -12.08
CA VAL A 106 7.17 -10.86 -11.11
C VAL A 106 8.07 -9.79 -11.75
N VAL A 107 9.16 -10.21 -12.39
CA VAL A 107 10.11 -9.30 -13.07
C VAL A 107 9.41 -8.48 -14.16
N ARG A 108 8.53 -9.11 -14.95
CA ARG A 108 7.79 -8.43 -16.01
C ARG A 108 6.80 -7.41 -15.45
N THR A 109 6.00 -7.78 -14.44
CA THR A 109 5.06 -6.86 -13.78
C THR A 109 5.80 -5.68 -13.16
N TYR A 110 6.86 -5.93 -12.39
CA TYR A 110 7.69 -4.89 -11.77
C TYR A 110 8.29 -3.92 -12.80
N SER A 111 8.84 -4.45 -13.90
CA SER A 111 9.36 -3.65 -15.01
C SER A 111 8.27 -2.82 -15.70
N ASN A 112 7.11 -3.41 -15.96
CA ASN A 112 6.00 -2.71 -16.60
C ASN A 112 5.46 -1.56 -15.73
N ILE A 113 5.39 -1.73 -14.40
CA ILE A 113 5.04 -0.65 -13.47
C ILE A 113 6.07 0.47 -13.56
N ARG A 114 7.38 0.13 -13.46
CA ARG A 114 8.46 1.12 -13.55
C ARG A 114 8.43 1.92 -14.85
N LEU A 115 8.06 1.27 -15.96
CA LEU A 115 7.93 1.89 -17.28
C LEU A 115 6.57 2.58 -17.51
N GLY A 116 5.66 2.56 -16.54
CA GLY A 116 4.33 3.19 -16.63
C GLY A 116 3.36 2.51 -17.59
N ARG A 117 3.54 1.20 -17.86
CA ARG A 117 2.78 0.41 -18.83
C ARG A 117 1.57 -0.32 -18.24
N THR A 118 1.38 -0.27 -16.92
CA THR A 118 0.30 -0.90 -16.15
C THR A 118 -0.72 0.12 -15.66
N ASP A 119 -1.84 -0.30 -15.10
CA ASP A 119 -2.81 0.60 -14.48
C ASP A 119 -2.37 1.16 -13.12
N LEU A 120 -1.45 0.46 -12.44
CA LEU A 120 -0.71 0.98 -11.30
C LEU A 120 0.39 1.94 -11.79
N LYS A 121 0.27 3.23 -11.45
CA LYS A 121 1.15 4.31 -11.88
C LYS A 121 1.94 4.90 -10.72
N ILE A 122 3.15 5.38 -11.00
CA ILE A 122 3.95 6.17 -10.06
C ILE A 122 4.11 7.58 -10.62
N ASP A 123 3.65 8.58 -9.87
CA ASP A 123 3.75 10.00 -10.21
C ASP A 123 4.55 10.73 -9.12
N GLY A 124 5.87 10.75 -9.30
CA GLY A 124 6.79 11.47 -8.42
C GLY A 124 6.99 12.94 -8.79
N SER A 125 6.18 13.51 -9.69
CA SER A 125 6.46 14.83 -10.30
C SER A 125 6.51 15.99 -9.30
N THR A 126 5.84 15.85 -8.15
CA THR A 126 5.84 16.82 -7.05
C THR A 126 6.91 16.56 -6.00
N ALA A 127 7.63 15.42 -6.06
CA ALA A 127 8.72 15.12 -5.15
C ALA A 127 9.91 16.06 -5.40
N LYS A 128 10.70 16.33 -4.36
CA LYS A 128 11.96 17.07 -4.48
C LYS A 128 12.95 16.39 -5.42
N ASP A 129 12.94 15.06 -5.42
CA ASP A 129 13.71 14.21 -6.34
C ASP A 129 12.76 13.13 -6.90
N PRO A 130 12.16 13.37 -8.08
CA PRO A 130 11.22 12.42 -8.70
C PRO A 130 11.85 11.06 -9.01
N ALA A 131 13.13 11.02 -9.38
CA ALA A 131 13.81 9.77 -9.72
C ALA A 131 14.07 8.93 -8.47
N GLN A 132 14.52 9.57 -7.38
CA GLN A 132 14.68 8.91 -6.10
C GLN A 132 13.34 8.41 -5.54
N TYR A 133 12.28 9.22 -5.60
CA TYR A 133 10.94 8.80 -5.19
C TYR A 133 10.47 7.57 -5.96
N GLN A 134 10.66 7.54 -7.28
CA GLN A 134 10.30 6.37 -8.09
C GLN A 134 11.14 5.14 -7.71
N ALA A 135 12.45 5.30 -7.51
CA ALA A 135 13.32 4.20 -7.11
C ALA A 135 12.92 3.62 -5.74
N ASP A 136 12.69 4.48 -4.75
CA ASP A 136 12.26 4.08 -3.42
C ASP A 136 10.87 3.41 -3.42
N MET A 137 9.93 3.93 -4.23
CA MET A 137 8.61 3.33 -4.38
C MET A 137 8.68 1.94 -5.01
N MET A 138 9.56 1.76 -6.01
CA MET A 138 9.79 0.45 -6.59
C MET A 138 10.42 -0.52 -5.59
N ASP A 139 11.29 -0.07 -4.67
CA ASP A 139 11.81 -0.94 -3.60
C ASP A 139 10.69 -1.43 -2.66
N ASP A 140 9.78 -0.55 -2.23
CA ASP A 140 8.60 -0.92 -1.44
C ASP A 140 7.67 -1.90 -2.20
N ILE A 141 7.44 -1.68 -3.51
CA ILE A 141 6.69 -2.63 -4.36
C ILE A 141 7.41 -3.99 -4.42
N GLY A 142 8.74 -4.00 -4.57
CA GLY A 142 9.54 -5.22 -4.58
C GLY A 142 9.43 -5.97 -3.25
N ASP A 143 9.36 -5.25 -2.14
CA ASP A 143 9.12 -5.80 -0.80
C ASP A 143 7.71 -6.39 -0.63
N ILE A 144 6.69 -5.75 -1.20
CA ILE A 144 5.32 -6.28 -1.24
C ILE A 144 5.27 -7.58 -2.04
N MET A 145 5.87 -7.62 -3.23
CA MET A 145 5.84 -8.78 -4.13
C MET A 145 6.55 -10.03 -3.57
N GLN A 146 7.33 -9.93 -2.48
CA GLN A 146 7.88 -11.10 -1.78
C GLN A 146 6.79 -12.03 -1.23
N THR A 147 5.57 -11.53 -1.07
CA THR A 147 4.42 -12.26 -0.53
C THR A 147 3.45 -12.67 -1.65
N SER A 148 2.71 -13.76 -1.47
CA SER A 148 1.67 -14.20 -2.41
C SER A 148 0.50 -13.21 -2.44
N SER A 149 0.09 -12.70 -1.28
CA SER A 149 -0.94 -11.67 -1.17
C SER A 149 -0.51 -10.38 -1.87
N GLY A 150 0.75 -9.98 -1.75
CA GLY A 150 1.34 -8.83 -2.45
C GLY A 150 1.41 -8.99 -3.95
N ARG A 151 1.89 -10.13 -4.46
CA ARG A 151 1.85 -10.39 -5.92
C ARG A 151 0.43 -10.33 -6.47
N THR A 152 -0.53 -10.95 -5.76
CA THR A 152 -1.93 -10.95 -6.18
C THR A 152 -2.52 -9.53 -6.23
N LEU A 153 -2.25 -8.71 -5.21
CA LEU A 153 -2.70 -7.32 -5.15
C LEU A 153 -2.08 -6.48 -6.28
N ILE A 154 -0.77 -6.58 -6.47
CA ILE A 154 -0.04 -5.85 -7.51
C ILE A 154 -0.52 -6.26 -8.90
N ASP A 155 -0.75 -7.54 -9.17
CA ASP A 155 -1.26 -8.01 -10.45
C ASP A 155 -2.65 -7.45 -10.74
N ARG A 156 -3.56 -7.45 -9.73
CA ARG A 156 -4.90 -6.87 -9.87
C ARG A 156 -4.86 -5.36 -10.16
N LEU A 157 -3.99 -4.62 -9.48
CA LEU A 157 -3.84 -3.18 -9.72
C LEU A 157 -3.07 -2.87 -11.00
N SER A 158 -2.27 -3.80 -11.52
CA SER A 158 -1.48 -3.61 -12.73
C SER A 158 -2.28 -3.81 -14.03
N ASP A 159 -3.30 -4.67 -13.99
CA ASP A 159 -4.26 -4.92 -15.07
C ASP A 159 -5.69 -4.79 -14.50
N ASN A 160 -6.04 -3.56 -14.14
CA ASN A 160 -7.15 -3.24 -13.26
C ASN A 160 -8.42 -2.98 -14.05
N THR A 161 -9.05 -4.07 -14.45
CA THR A 161 -10.26 -4.03 -15.27
C THR A 161 -11.52 -4.25 -14.45
N ASN A 162 -12.54 -3.41 -14.68
CA ASN A 162 -13.88 -3.60 -14.10
C ASN A 162 -14.98 -3.31 -15.13
N GLY A 163 -15.64 -4.38 -15.60
CA GLY A 163 -16.67 -4.28 -16.62
C GLY A 163 -16.12 -4.13 -18.05
N VAL A 164 -17.02 -3.83 -18.99
CA VAL A 164 -16.71 -3.64 -20.41
C VAL A 164 -17.45 -2.43 -20.98
N ASP A 165 -16.83 -1.75 -21.94
CA ASP A 165 -17.43 -0.63 -22.66
C ASP A 165 -18.54 -1.08 -23.63
N ALA A 166 -19.16 -0.14 -24.33
CA ALA A 166 -20.21 -0.43 -25.32
C ALA A 166 -19.73 -1.28 -26.53
N SER A 167 -18.41 -1.39 -26.73
CA SER A 167 -17.79 -2.20 -27.77
C SER A 167 -17.32 -3.58 -27.26
N GLY A 168 -17.50 -3.85 -25.96
CA GLY A 168 -17.05 -5.07 -25.30
C GLY A 168 -15.57 -5.07 -24.90
N ASN A 169 -14.89 -3.92 -24.94
CA ASN A 169 -13.50 -3.82 -24.46
C ASN A 169 -13.48 -3.69 -22.93
N PRO A 170 -12.50 -4.27 -22.22
CA PRO A 170 -12.32 -4.05 -20.79
C PRO A 170 -12.19 -2.56 -20.45
N ILE A 171 -12.84 -2.11 -19.37
CA ILE A 171 -12.65 -0.77 -18.81
C ILE A 171 -11.53 -0.85 -17.78
N HIS A 172 -10.46 -0.09 -18.00
CA HIS A 172 -9.31 -0.01 -17.11
C HIS A 172 -9.45 1.17 -16.13
N HIS A 173 -9.06 0.96 -14.88
CA HIS A 173 -8.99 1.97 -13.82
C HIS A 173 -7.58 2.14 -13.30
N SER A 174 -7.09 3.36 -13.19
CA SER A 174 -5.73 3.61 -12.72
C SER A 174 -5.67 3.80 -11.21
N THR A 175 -4.58 3.32 -10.61
CA THR A 175 -4.18 3.68 -9.23
C THR A 175 -2.86 4.44 -9.29
N THR A 176 -2.85 5.69 -8.84
CA THR A 176 -1.65 6.54 -8.94
C THR A 176 -0.98 6.77 -7.58
N LEU A 177 0.26 6.31 -7.43
CA LEU A 177 1.09 6.53 -6.24
C LEU A 177 1.78 7.90 -6.34
N ARG A 178 1.53 8.79 -5.36
CA ARG A 178 2.01 10.17 -5.33
C ARG A 178 2.71 10.52 -4.00
N PRO A 179 3.68 11.45 -4.01
CA PRO A 179 4.30 11.96 -2.80
C PRO A 179 3.25 12.59 -1.88
N ARG A 180 3.32 12.26 -0.59
CA ARG A 180 2.57 12.98 0.45
C ARG A 180 3.42 14.13 0.98
N LEU A 181 2.98 15.36 0.80
CA LEU A 181 3.76 16.54 1.18
C LEU A 181 3.04 17.38 2.23
N ASP A 182 3.81 17.96 3.16
CA ASP A 182 3.35 18.99 4.09
C ASP A 182 3.11 20.33 3.36
N ALA A 183 2.60 21.33 4.09
CA ALA A 183 2.35 22.68 3.54
C ALA A 183 3.62 23.39 3.06
N SER A 184 4.81 22.92 3.44
CA SER A 184 6.12 23.43 3.00
C SER A 184 6.70 22.64 1.82
N GLY A 185 6.00 21.64 1.29
CA GLY A 185 6.48 20.77 0.23
C GLY A 185 7.53 19.74 0.68
N ASN A 186 7.64 19.46 1.97
CA ASN A 186 8.47 18.37 2.48
C ASN A 186 7.65 17.08 2.58
N PRO A 187 8.28 15.90 2.48
CA PRO A 187 7.60 14.64 2.77
C PRO A 187 6.93 14.64 4.15
N ASP A 188 5.64 14.33 4.19
CA ASP A 188 4.82 14.18 5.40
C ASP A 188 4.63 12.69 5.73
N ASN A 189 5.03 12.28 6.92
CA ASN A 189 4.91 10.90 7.40
C ASN A 189 3.83 10.73 8.48
N SER A 190 3.01 11.75 8.72
CA SER A 190 1.93 11.68 9.70
C SER A 190 0.79 10.75 9.27
N ASN A 191 0.71 10.44 7.97
CA ASN A 191 -0.27 9.50 7.43
C ASN A 191 0.17 8.90 6.08
N ALA A 192 -0.49 7.83 5.66
CA ALA A 192 -0.70 7.49 4.25
C ALA A 192 -2.18 7.70 3.94
N GLY A 193 -2.56 7.81 2.67
CA GLY A 193 -3.98 7.92 2.38
C GLY A 193 -4.31 7.65 0.93
N GLU A 194 -5.27 6.77 0.74
CA GLU A 194 -6.01 6.58 -0.48
C GLU A 194 -6.99 7.75 -0.70
N SER A 195 -7.24 8.07 -1.96
CA SER A 195 -8.31 8.98 -2.40
C SER A 195 -8.97 8.41 -3.65
N GLY A 196 -10.11 7.77 -3.41
CA GLY A 196 -11.00 7.19 -4.41
C GLY A 196 -12.46 7.62 -4.19
N ASN A 197 -13.36 7.10 -5.02
CA ASN A 197 -14.80 7.38 -4.90
C ASN A 197 -15.55 6.16 -4.36
N SER A 198 -15.60 6.01 -3.05
CA SER A 198 -16.32 4.92 -2.38
C SER A 198 -17.85 5.10 -2.34
N SER A 199 -18.43 5.95 -3.18
CA SER A 199 -19.90 6.11 -3.24
C SER A 199 -20.58 4.83 -3.75
N PRO A 200 -21.80 4.50 -3.27
CA PRO A 200 -22.58 3.38 -3.79
C PRO A 200 -22.79 3.46 -5.31
N GLY A 201 -22.50 2.36 -5.99
CA GLY A 201 -22.55 2.24 -7.44
C GLY A 201 -21.29 2.71 -8.18
N ILE A 202 -20.31 3.28 -7.48
CA ILE A 202 -18.98 3.63 -8.02
C ILE A 202 -17.93 2.74 -7.36
N GLY A 203 -17.33 3.16 -6.26
CA GLY A 203 -16.36 2.36 -5.51
C GLY A 203 -16.99 1.38 -4.53
N ALA A 204 -18.25 1.60 -4.13
CA ALA A 204 -19.00 0.67 -3.30
C ALA A 204 -20.10 -0.07 -4.10
N PRO A 205 -20.55 -1.25 -3.65
CA PRO A 205 -21.66 -1.97 -4.28
C PRO A 205 -22.94 -1.13 -4.39
N PHE A 206 -23.77 -1.46 -5.38
CA PHE A 206 -25.14 -0.99 -5.48
C PHE A 206 -25.99 -1.54 -4.33
N ALA A 207 -27.16 -0.93 -4.10
CA ALA A 207 -28.09 -1.36 -3.04
C ALA A 207 -28.64 -2.80 -3.23
N ASP A 208 -28.55 -3.35 -4.44
CA ASP A 208 -28.90 -4.75 -4.73
C ASP A 208 -27.74 -5.74 -4.50
N GLY A 209 -26.59 -5.25 -4.01
CA GLY A 209 -25.39 -6.03 -3.73
C GLY A 209 -24.49 -6.27 -4.95
N THR A 210 -24.87 -5.80 -6.14
CA THR A 210 -23.98 -5.87 -7.31
C THR A 210 -22.82 -4.90 -7.16
N HIS A 211 -21.66 -5.23 -7.74
CA HIS A 211 -20.48 -4.38 -7.65
C HIS A 211 -20.72 -3.02 -8.31
N GLY A 212 -20.16 -1.96 -7.72
CA GLY A 212 -20.09 -0.65 -8.35
C GLY A 212 -19.22 -0.69 -9.62
N VAL A 213 -19.30 0.39 -10.40
CA VAL A 213 -18.57 0.47 -11.68
C VAL A 213 -17.05 0.66 -11.53
N GLY A 214 -16.57 0.95 -10.33
CA GLY A 214 -15.18 1.30 -10.09
C GLY A 214 -14.83 2.74 -10.47
N GLY A 215 -13.68 3.21 -10.02
CA GLY A 215 -13.12 4.49 -10.41
C GLY A 215 -11.60 4.53 -10.27
N ASP A 216 -10.97 5.52 -10.91
CA ASP A 216 -9.55 5.78 -10.69
C ASP A 216 -9.29 6.21 -9.25
N THR A 217 -8.14 5.83 -8.72
CA THR A 217 -7.72 6.08 -7.34
C THR A 217 -6.34 6.71 -7.30
N SER A 218 -6.03 7.36 -6.18
CA SER A 218 -4.69 7.87 -5.91
C SER A 218 -4.27 7.59 -4.49
N ILE A 219 -3.00 7.29 -4.28
CA ILE A 219 -2.43 7.02 -2.96
C ILE A 219 -1.35 8.05 -2.70
N ALA A 220 -1.50 8.84 -1.63
CA ALA A 220 -0.50 9.78 -1.18
C ALA A 220 0.35 9.16 -0.07
N MET A 221 1.60 8.85 -0.37
CA MET A 221 2.56 8.33 0.61
C MET A 221 4.01 8.72 0.29
N ASN A 222 4.92 8.43 1.20
CA ASN A 222 6.36 8.56 0.95
C ASN A 222 7.04 7.21 1.18
N PRO A 223 7.73 6.64 0.18
CA PRO A 223 8.43 5.38 0.34
C PRO A 223 9.63 5.54 1.28
N ASN A 224 10.09 4.42 1.85
CA ASN A 224 11.21 4.37 2.80
C ASN A 224 11.06 5.26 4.05
N MET A 225 9.84 5.66 4.38
CA MET A 225 9.54 6.48 5.54
C MET A 225 8.35 5.91 6.28
N ASP A 226 8.62 5.43 7.48
CA ASP A 226 7.59 4.86 8.34
C ASP A 226 6.52 5.91 8.67
N VAL A 227 5.27 5.48 8.52
CA VAL A 227 4.08 6.28 8.83
C VAL A 227 3.88 6.28 10.33
N SER A 228 3.80 7.47 10.92
CA SER A 228 3.58 7.67 12.35
C SER A 228 2.19 8.25 12.57
N ALA A 229 1.19 7.39 12.80
CA ALA A 229 -0.15 7.85 13.17
C ALA A 229 -0.74 7.08 14.36
N GLY A 230 -1.69 7.71 15.04
CA GLY A 230 -2.64 7.02 15.95
C GLY A 230 -2.03 6.19 17.10
N GLY A 231 -0.78 6.42 17.50
CA GLY A 231 -0.12 5.69 18.58
C GLY A 231 0.79 4.54 18.13
N GLY A 232 1.10 4.44 16.83
CA GLY A 232 2.06 3.49 16.29
C GLY A 232 2.95 4.10 15.20
N THR A 233 3.99 3.34 14.85
CA THR A 233 4.82 3.58 13.68
C THR A 233 4.72 2.33 12.81
N TRP A 234 4.32 2.52 11.56
CA TRP A 234 4.17 1.43 10.59
C TRP A 234 5.18 1.62 9.46
N ARG A 235 5.76 0.51 9.02
CA ARG A 235 6.69 0.54 7.90
C ARG A 235 6.00 0.97 6.61
N SER A 236 6.74 1.66 5.75
CA SER A 236 6.25 2.21 4.48
C SER A 236 5.58 1.16 3.59
N ASP A 237 6.19 -0.02 3.45
CA ASP A 237 5.66 -1.13 2.65
C ASP A 237 4.32 -1.66 3.17
N VAL A 238 4.12 -1.69 4.49
CA VAL A 238 2.84 -2.11 5.08
C VAL A 238 1.77 -1.04 4.93
N ALA A 239 2.13 0.22 5.16
CA ALA A 239 1.21 1.33 4.95
C ALA A 239 0.79 1.42 3.47
N LEU A 240 1.74 1.27 2.54
CA LEU A 240 1.46 1.19 1.11
C LEU A 240 0.50 0.04 0.80
N TYR A 241 0.80 -1.16 1.30
CA TYR A 241 -0.08 -2.32 1.08
C TYR A 241 -1.51 -2.02 1.54
N HIS A 242 -1.67 -1.42 2.73
CA HIS A 242 -2.98 -1.06 3.27
C HIS A 242 -3.76 -0.13 2.31
N GLU A 243 -3.14 0.97 1.89
CA GLU A 243 -3.78 1.91 0.95
C GLU A 243 -4.03 1.28 -0.43
N MET A 244 -3.22 0.30 -0.85
CA MET A 244 -3.45 -0.43 -2.10
C MET A 244 -4.64 -1.38 -2.01
N VAL A 245 -4.94 -1.95 -0.85
CA VAL A 245 -6.17 -2.76 -0.67
C VAL A 245 -7.40 -1.88 -0.80
N HIS A 246 -7.38 -0.69 -0.19
CA HIS A 246 -8.41 0.33 -0.40
C HIS A 246 -8.60 0.64 -1.89
N ALA A 247 -7.51 0.99 -2.59
CA ALA A 247 -7.54 1.30 -4.01
C ALA A 247 -8.09 0.15 -4.86
N MET A 248 -7.74 -1.10 -4.55
CA MET A 248 -8.26 -2.29 -5.25
C MET A 248 -9.78 -2.41 -5.08
N HIS A 249 -10.31 -2.15 -3.88
CA HIS A 249 -11.75 -2.24 -3.65
C HIS A 249 -12.51 -1.10 -4.33
N ASP A 250 -11.98 0.12 -4.28
CA ASP A 250 -12.58 1.28 -4.93
C ASP A 250 -12.56 1.17 -6.47
N THR A 251 -11.49 0.63 -7.06
CA THR A 251 -11.43 0.40 -8.52
C THR A 251 -12.29 -0.77 -8.97
N ALA A 252 -12.54 -1.76 -8.09
CA ALA A 252 -13.41 -2.89 -8.38
C ALA A 252 -14.89 -2.65 -8.04
N GLY A 253 -15.23 -1.52 -7.40
CA GLY A 253 -16.60 -1.25 -6.95
C GLY A 253 -17.05 -2.14 -5.80
N THR A 254 -16.12 -2.59 -4.94
CA THR A 254 -16.36 -3.57 -3.87
C THR A 254 -16.08 -3.04 -2.46
N THR A 255 -15.89 -1.73 -2.33
CA THR A 255 -15.67 -1.08 -1.02
C THR A 255 -16.87 -1.30 -0.11
N ASP A 256 -16.62 -1.91 1.05
CA ASP A 256 -17.66 -2.06 2.06
C ASP A 256 -17.78 -0.77 2.88
N VAL A 257 -18.79 0.04 2.54
CA VAL A 257 -19.11 1.29 3.24
C VAL A 257 -20.04 1.11 4.44
N SER A 258 -20.36 -0.12 4.83
CA SER A 258 -21.24 -0.37 5.97
C SER A 258 -20.52 -0.09 7.30
N THR A 259 -21.29 0.18 8.34
CA THR A 259 -20.72 0.37 9.68
C THR A 259 -20.26 -0.97 10.24
N VAL A 260 -19.13 -0.95 10.95
CA VAL A 260 -18.66 -2.12 11.69
C VAL A 260 -19.72 -2.53 12.71
N ALA A 261 -20.17 -3.78 12.64
CA ALA A 261 -21.11 -4.35 13.60
C ALA A 261 -20.37 -4.77 14.88
N ALA A 262 -21.09 -4.84 16.00
CA ALA A 262 -20.52 -5.20 17.30
C ALA A 262 -19.89 -6.60 17.34
N ASP A 263 -20.25 -7.48 16.39
CA ASP A 263 -19.70 -8.83 16.22
C ASP A 263 -18.53 -8.94 15.22
N ASP A 264 -18.18 -7.86 14.52
CA ASP A 264 -17.09 -7.83 13.51
C ASP A 264 -15.67 -7.67 14.13
N GLY A 265 -15.52 -8.02 15.40
CA GLY A 265 -14.26 -7.87 16.15
C GLY A 265 -14.15 -6.55 16.93
N VAL A 266 -13.15 -6.48 17.81
CA VAL A 266 -13.05 -5.41 18.83
C VAL A 266 -12.63 -4.10 18.18
N THR A 267 -13.58 -3.20 17.91
CA THR A 267 -13.27 -1.78 17.77
C THR A 267 -13.03 -1.19 19.14
N ARG A 268 -11.85 -0.61 19.37
CA ARG A 268 -11.64 0.29 20.50
C ARG A 268 -11.57 1.69 19.93
N GLU A 269 -12.71 2.35 19.86
CA GLU A 269 -12.73 3.79 19.68
C GLU A 269 -12.08 4.41 20.92
N LEU A 270 -10.98 5.16 20.72
CA LEU A 270 -10.42 5.96 21.79
C LEU A 270 -11.23 7.24 21.85
N ASN A 271 -12.23 7.26 22.73
CA ASN A 271 -13.00 8.47 23.00
C ASN A 271 -12.06 9.54 23.62
N HIS A 272 -11.55 10.46 22.79
CA HIS A 272 -10.72 11.58 23.21
C HIS A 272 -11.55 12.78 23.72
N GLY A 273 -12.83 12.55 24.02
CA GLY A 273 -13.78 13.54 24.49
C GLY A 273 -14.12 13.43 25.97
N ASN A 274 -13.14 13.38 26.87
CA ASN A 274 -13.28 13.98 28.20
C ASN A 274 -11.91 14.13 28.89
N LEU A 275 -11.45 15.39 28.97
CA LEU A 275 -10.72 15.83 30.18
C LEU A 275 -11.58 15.41 31.39
N TRP A 276 -10.92 14.98 32.47
CA TRP A 276 -11.49 14.43 33.72
C TRP A 276 -11.60 12.89 33.78
N GLY A 277 -10.44 12.23 33.76
CA GLY A 277 -10.12 11.22 34.78
C GLY A 277 -11.06 10.04 34.95
N ALA A 278 -11.33 9.28 33.89
CA ALA A 278 -11.70 7.88 34.00
C ALA A 278 -11.19 7.15 32.77
N VAL A 279 -10.38 6.11 32.97
CA VAL A 279 -9.99 5.18 31.91
C VAL A 279 -11.22 4.34 31.58
N GLY A 280 -12.13 4.92 30.78
CA GLY A 280 -13.25 4.20 30.21
C GLY A 280 -12.70 3.28 29.13
N GLU A 281 -12.54 2.01 29.47
CA GLU A 281 -12.56 0.94 28.48
C GLU A 281 -13.91 1.06 27.75
N MET A 282 -13.90 1.38 26.45
CA MET A 282 -15.10 1.24 25.63
C MET A 282 -15.40 -0.24 25.56
N VAL A 283 -16.24 -0.67 26.49
CA VAL A 283 -17.03 -1.88 26.39
C VAL A 283 -17.84 -1.73 25.12
N ASN A 284 -17.69 -2.70 24.22
CA ASN A 284 -18.55 -3.10 23.12
C ASN A 284 -19.70 -2.10 22.85
N PRO A 285 -19.74 -1.40 21.69
CA PRO A 285 -20.75 -0.36 21.42
C PRO A 285 -22.13 -0.86 21.85
N ASP A 286 -22.78 -0.14 22.77
CA ASP A 286 -24.11 -0.51 23.23
C ASP A 286 -25.03 -0.50 22.00
N PRO A 287 -25.57 -1.65 21.57
CA PRO A 287 -26.40 -1.70 20.36
C PRO A 287 -27.68 -0.87 20.50
N GLY A 288 -27.99 -0.36 21.70
CA GLY A 288 -29.09 0.58 21.95
C GLY A 288 -28.74 2.06 21.84
N ASN A 289 -27.47 2.44 21.70
CA ASN A 289 -27.05 3.86 21.72
C ASN A 289 -26.72 4.38 20.32
N ALA A 290 -27.70 5.06 19.70
CA ALA A 290 -27.59 5.59 18.34
C ALA A 290 -26.46 6.62 18.14
N SER A 291 -25.85 7.15 19.21
CA SER A 291 -24.69 8.05 19.11
C SER A 291 -23.38 7.32 18.84
N ASP A 292 -23.24 6.05 19.26
CA ASP A 292 -22.02 5.26 19.02
C ASP A 292 -22.02 4.71 17.58
N ALA A 293 -23.21 4.50 17.00
CA ALA A 293 -23.39 4.26 15.58
C ALA A 293 -23.08 5.51 14.70
N ALA A 294 -23.08 6.71 15.27
CA ALA A 294 -22.87 7.96 14.52
C ALA A 294 -21.38 8.30 14.27
N PHE A 295 -20.46 7.70 15.03
CA PHE A 295 -19.02 7.72 14.77
C PHE A 295 -18.50 6.39 14.19
N GLY A 296 -19.43 5.49 13.82
CA GLY A 296 -19.16 4.12 13.45
C GLY A 296 -18.04 4.02 12.43
N LEU A 297 -16.92 3.41 12.84
CA LEU A 297 -15.86 3.04 11.93
C LEU A 297 -16.46 2.30 10.75
N ASN A 298 -16.10 2.74 9.56
CA ASN A 298 -16.55 2.11 8.33
C ASN A 298 -15.81 0.78 8.16
N ARG A 299 -16.51 -0.28 7.73
CA ARG A 299 -15.92 -1.58 7.42
C ARG A 299 -14.83 -1.48 6.36
N TYR A 300 -14.79 -0.42 5.58
CA TYR A 300 -13.68 -0.05 4.70
C TYR A 300 -12.30 -0.30 5.32
N GLU A 301 -12.07 0.20 6.54
CA GLU A 301 -10.78 0.03 7.24
C GLU A 301 -10.57 -1.40 7.75
N HIS A 302 -11.66 -2.11 8.11
CA HIS A 302 -11.61 -3.52 8.49
C HIS A 302 -11.34 -4.42 7.29
N GLN A 303 -11.85 -4.06 6.11
CA GLN A 303 -11.65 -4.74 4.84
C GLN A 303 -10.18 -4.64 4.44
N ALA A 304 -9.59 -3.45 4.46
CA ALA A 304 -8.16 -3.30 4.19
C ALA A 304 -7.27 -3.96 5.23
N ALA A 305 -7.60 -3.83 6.53
CA ALA A 305 -6.79 -4.41 7.59
C ALA A 305 -6.90 -5.95 7.68
N GLY A 306 -8.01 -6.56 7.24
CA GLY A 306 -8.30 -7.97 7.44
C GLY A 306 -8.78 -8.26 8.85
N LEU A 307 -9.83 -7.57 9.28
CA LEU A 307 -10.44 -7.70 10.60
C LEU A 307 -11.87 -8.23 10.47
N GLY A 308 -12.36 -8.92 11.52
CA GLY A 308 -13.74 -9.39 11.58
C GLY A 308 -14.09 -10.34 10.43
N LEU A 309 -15.09 -9.93 9.64
CA LEU A 309 -15.57 -10.67 8.46
C LEU A 309 -14.49 -10.92 7.41
N TYR A 310 -13.44 -10.09 7.38
CA TYR A 310 -12.36 -10.14 6.40
C TYR A 310 -11.09 -10.80 6.95
N ALA A 311 -11.14 -11.43 8.13
CA ALA A 311 -9.96 -12.04 8.76
C ALA A 311 -9.34 -13.16 7.91
N ASP A 312 -10.15 -13.84 7.10
CA ASP A 312 -9.72 -14.91 6.20
C ASP A 312 -9.50 -14.44 4.75
N ASP A 313 -9.67 -13.15 4.46
CA ASP A 313 -9.46 -12.63 3.10
C ASP A 313 -7.97 -12.62 2.75
N PRO A 314 -7.59 -13.18 1.58
CA PRO A 314 -6.18 -13.39 1.22
C PRO A 314 -5.45 -12.09 0.82
N ILE A 315 -6.18 -10.99 0.60
CA ILE A 315 -5.63 -9.70 0.17
C ILE A 315 -6.02 -8.65 1.22
N THR A 316 -5.32 -8.71 2.34
CA THR A 316 -5.50 -7.81 3.49
C THR A 316 -4.14 -7.50 4.12
N GLU A 317 -4.06 -6.39 4.84
CA GLU A 317 -2.84 -6.02 5.59
C GLU A 317 -2.40 -7.15 6.53
N ASN A 318 -3.34 -7.83 7.19
CA ASN A 318 -3.06 -8.95 8.08
C ASN A 318 -2.55 -10.20 7.35
N ALA A 319 -3.07 -10.52 6.17
CA ALA A 319 -2.53 -11.58 5.33
C ALA A 319 -1.10 -11.25 4.88
N TYR A 320 -0.86 -10.01 4.44
CA TYR A 320 0.47 -9.51 4.09
C TYR A 320 1.48 -9.62 5.25
N ARG A 321 1.10 -9.14 6.45
CA ARG A 321 1.94 -9.23 7.65
C ARG A 321 2.26 -10.68 8.02
N ALA A 322 1.29 -11.58 7.95
CA ALA A 322 1.51 -13.01 8.23
C ALA A 322 2.51 -13.63 7.23
N GLU A 323 2.35 -13.34 5.95
CA GLU A 323 3.26 -13.84 4.91
C GLU A 323 4.65 -13.23 5.05
N ARG A 324 4.79 -11.92 5.34
CA ARG A 324 6.08 -11.28 5.60
C ARG A 324 6.85 -11.97 6.72
N ASN A 325 6.19 -12.25 7.85
CA ASN A 325 6.79 -12.97 8.97
C ASN A 325 7.32 -14.37 8.57
N GLY A 326 6.76 -14.98 7.53
CA GLY A 326 7.17 -16.27 6.97
C GLY A 326 8.25 -16.21 5.87
N VAL A 327 8.67 -15.02 5.42
CA VAL A 327 9.67 -14.86 4.34
C VAL A 327 11.04 -15.40 4.74
N ALA A 328 11.45 -15.21 5.99
CA ALA A 328 12.64 -15.86 6.50
C ALA A 328 12.28 -17.27 7.00
N PHE A 329 12.99 -18.30 6.54
CA PHE A 329 12.88 -19.69 7.06
C PHE A 329 13.01 -19.80 8.59
N SER A 330 13.59 -18.77 9.23
CA SER A 330 13.68 -18.67 10.69
C SER A 330 12.33 -18.42 11.39
N GLY A 331 11.28 -18.05 10.64
CA GLY A 331 10.02 -17.57 11.21
C GLY A 331 10.13 -16.23 11.94
N GLN A 332 11.24 -15.50 11.74
CA GLN A 332 11.47 -14.18 12.35
C GLN A 332 11.28 -13.01 11.36
N GLY A 333 10.86 -13.31 10.12
CA GLY A 333 10.78 -12.34 9.04
C GLY A 333 12.12 -11.66 8.70
N LEU A 334 12.07 -10.62 7.87
CA LEU A 334 13.18 -9.72 7.58
C LEU A 334 13.44 -8.76 8.76
N PRO A 335 14.61 -8.07 8.81
CA PRO A 335 14.85 -7.04 9.81
C PRO A 335 13.71 -6.01 9.87
N GLY A 336 13.07 -5.92 11.03
CA GLY A 336 11.91 -5.04 11.25
C GLY A 336 10.54 -5.74 11.14
N ASP A 337 10.47 -7.02 10.75
CA ASP A 337 9.19 -7.76 10.67
C ASP A 337 8.68 -8.17 12.06
N LEU A 338 9.57 -8.44 13.01
CA LEU A 338 9.20 -8.75 14.40
C LEU A 338 8.42 -7.61 15.11
N THR A 339 8.49 -6.39 14.57
CA THR A 339 7.73 -5.25 15.06
C THR A 339 6.42 -5.02 14.29
N MET A 340 6.02 -5.98 13.43
CA MET A 340 4.82 -5.93 12.60
C MET A 340 3.81 -7.02 12.97
N PRO A 341 3.30 -7.07 14.21
CA PRO A 341 2.24 -8.01 14.55
C PRO A 341 1.03 -7.76 13.64
N GLN A 342 0.27 -8.82 13.37
CA GLN A 342 -1.07 -8.68 12.80
C GLN A 342 -1.89 -7.76 13.72
N ARG A 343 -2.74 -6.95 13.10
CA ARG A 343 -3.67 -6.08 13.81
C ARG A 343 -4.79 -6.97 14.37
N ASP A 344 -5.02 -6.87 15.67
CA ASP A 344 -6.17 -7.46 16.35
C ASP A 344 -7.36 -6.49 16.39
N ARG A 345 -7.11 -5.21 16.07
CA ARG A 345 -8.10 -4.13 16.09
C ARG A 345 -7.71 -2.98 15.18
N TYR A 346 -8.71 -2.18 14.83
CA TYR A 346 -8.51 -0.85 14.25
C TYR A 346 -8.70 0.22 15.33
N VAL A 347 -7.78 1.19 15.38
CA VAL A 347 -7.85 2.33 16.30
C VAL A 347 -8.09 3.56 15.46
N GLY A 348 -9.36 3.95 15.34
CA GLY A 348 -9.71 5.22 14.71
C GLY A 348 -9.35 6.39 15.62
N TYR A 349 -8.77 7.44 15.05
CA TYR A 349 -8.49 8.66 15.79
C TYR A 349 -9.58 9.70 15.48
N THR A 350 -10.56 9.83 16.37
CA THR A 350 -11.50 10.95 16.34
C THR A 350 -10.80 12.17 16.93
N GLY A 351 -9.84 12.73 16.20
CA GLY A 351 -9.34 14.05 16.54
C GLY A 351 -10.51 15.02 16.47
N THR A 352 -10.84 15.70 17.56
CA THR A 352 -11.74 16.86 17.50
C THR A 352 -11.10 17.87 16.56
N TYR A 353 -11.58 17.92 15.32
CA TYR A 353 -11.25 18.99 14.40
C TYR A 353 -11.68 20.28 15.11
N THR A 354 -10.72 21.01 15.67
CA THR A 354 -11.02 22.29 16.31
C THR A 354 -10.95 23.30 15.19
N PRO A 355 -12.09 23.76 14.63
CA PRO A 355 -12.04 24.81 13.63
C PRO A 355 -11.29 26.00 14.25
N PHE A 356 -10.18 26.37 13.64
CA PHE A 356 -9.39 27.52 14.05
C PHE A 356 -10.18 28.79 13.68
N PHE A 357 -11.13 29.18 14.54
CA PHE A 357 -11.77 30.48 14.44
C PHE A 357 -10.76 31.52 14.95
N GLY A 358 -9.95 32.05 14.03
CA GLY A 358 -9.07 33.18 14.31
C GLY A 358 -9.88 34.39 14.80
N LEU A 359 -9.47 34.95 15.94
CA LEU A 359 -9.89 36.25 16.44
C LEU A 359 -9.14 37.38 15.75
#